data_AF-A0A9W8MJ85-F1
#
_entry.id   AF-A0A9W8MJ85-F1
#
_cell.length_a   1.000
_cell.length_b   1.000
_cell.length_c   1.000
_cell.angle_alpha   90.00
_cell.angle_beta   90.00
_cell.angle_gamma   90.00
#
_symmetry.space_group_name_H-M   'P 1'
#
loop_
_entity.id
_entity.type
_entity.pdbx_description
1 polymer ?
#
loop_
_entity_poly.entity_id
_entity_poly.type
_entity_poly.pdbx_seq_one_letter_code
_entity_poly.pdbx_strand_id
1 'polypeptide(L)'
;MVKYVEGSFDEDYIQTLGVNFMEKTISVRRTTITFSIWDLGGQREFVNMLPLVCNDAVAILFMFDLSRKSTLNSVKEWYRQARGFNKTAIPFLIGTKYDQFATFPRDEQEEITKQASLALPIANLRSQPLVRPSDLQRLCTRP
;
A
#
# COMPACT_ATOMS: atom_id res chain seq x y z
N MET A 1 1.21 -7.08 5.74
CA MET A 1 2.49 -7.18 5.01
C MET A 1 3.13 -8.55 5.16
N VAL A 2 3.11 -9.11 6.39
CA VAL A 2 3.56 -10.47 6.76
C VAL A 2 3.19 -11.55 5.74
N LYS A 3 1.92 -11.67 5.34
CA LYS A 3 1.46 -12.68 4.35
C LYS A 3 2.25 -12.70 3.02
N TYR A 4 2.68 -11.54 2.52
CA TYR A 4 3.39 -11.46 1.24
C TYR A 4 4.88 -11.84 1.34
N VAL A 5 5.40 -11.84 2.57
CA VAL A 5 6.82 -12.03 2.85
C VAL A 5 7.06 -13.42 3.41
N GLU A 6 6.24 -13.85 4.37
CA GLU A 6 6.44 -15.09 5.14
C GLU A 6 5.58 -16.25 4.64
N GLY A 7 4.59 -15.99 3.77
CA GLY A 7 3.75 -17.04 3.18
C GLY A 7 2.72 -17.67 4.13
N SER A 8 2.72 -17.31 5.41
CA SER A 8 1.72 -17.69 6.41
C SER A 8 0.78 -16.52 6.75
N PHE A 9 -0.43 -16.86 7.18
CA PHE A 9 -1.40 -15.93 7.74
C PHE A 9 -1.56 -16.28 9.22
N ASP A 10 -1.04 -15.45 10.11
CA ASP A 10 -1.46 -15.48 11.51
C ASP A 10 -2.81 -14.77 11.62
N GLU A 11 -3.82 -15.48 12.15
CA GLU A 11 -5.14 -14.91 12.47
C GLU A 11 -5.05 -13.88 13.61
N ASP A 12 -3.98 -13.92 14.39
CA ASP A 12 -3.65 -12.92 15.39
C ASP A 12 -3.01 -11.71 14.70
N TYR A 13 -3.83 -10.68 14.44
CA TYR A 13 -3.36 -9.38 14.01
C TYR A 13 -2.44 -8.77 15.09
N ILE A 14 -1.13 -8.96 14.94
CA ILE A 14 -0.14 -8.24 15.74
C ILE A 14 -0.02 -6.84 15.14
N GLN A 15 -0.55 -5.85 15.85
CA GLN A 15 -0.42 -4.45 15.48
C GLN A 15 1.07 -4.08 15.39
N THR A 16 1.51 -3.48 14.27
CA THR A 16 2.86 -2.93 14.14
C THR A 16 3.08 -1.87 15.23
N LEU A 17 3.95 -2.15 16.19
CA LEU A 17 4.38 -1.20 17.21
C LEU A 17 5.42 -0.26 16.58
N GLY A 18 4.97 0.88 16.08
CA GLY A 18 5.86 1.86 15.45
C GLY A 18 6.19 1.50 14.01
N VAL A 19 7.44 1.08 13.78
CA VAL A 19 7.97 0.80 12.45
C VAL A 19 8.54 -0.63 12.41
N ASN A 20 8.26 -1.35 11.34
CA ASN A 20 8.87 -2.63 11.05
C ASN A 20 9.74 -2.49 9.79
N PHE A 21 10.96 -3.02 9.86
CA PHE A 21 11.90 -3.03 8.76
C PHE A 21 12.11 -4.45 8.29
N MET A 22 12.09 -4.64 6.98
CA MET A 22 12.23 -5.93 6.36
C MET A 22 13.04 -5.82 5.08
N GLU A 23 13.93 -6.77 4.87
CA GLU A 23 14.73 -6.84 3.66
C GLU A 23 14.47 -8.14 2.93
N LYS A 24 14.27 -8.04 1.61
CA LYS A 24 14.09 -9.22 0.74
C LYS A 24 14.93 -9.08 -0.51
N THR A 25 15.92 -9.95 -0.63
CA THR A 25 16.76 -10.02 -1.82
C THR A 25 16.21 -11.05 -2.78
N ILE A 26 15.96 -10.63 -4.03
CA ILE A 26 15.56 -11.53 -5.11
C ILE A 26 16.58 -11.45 -6.24
N SER A 27 16.83 -12.58 -6.90
CA SER A 27 17.65 -12.62 -8.10
C SER A 27 16.73 -12.73 -9.31
N VAL A 28 16.76 -11.73 -10.19
CA VAL A 28 16.03 -11.75 -11.46
C VAL A 28 17.06 -11.86 -12.57
N ARG A 29 17.06 -13.00 -13.29
CA ARG A 29 18.06 -13.34 -14.30
C ARG A 29 19.49 -13.37 -13.73
N ARG A 30 20.29 -12.33 -13.97
CA ARG A 30 21.68 -12.15 -13.48
C ARG A 30 21.85 -10.90 -12.63
N THR A 31 20.75 -10.28 -12.21
CA THR A 31 20.77 -9.08 -11.38
C THR A 31 20.14 -9.40 -10.04
N THR A 32 20.90 -9.16 -8.98
CA THR A 32 20.42 -9.25 -7.61
C THR A 32 19.80 -7.92 -7.22
N ILE A 33 18.55 -7.95 -6.78
CA ILE A 33 17.79 -6.78 -6.36
C ILE A 33 17.40 -6.97 -4.89
N THR A 34 17.80 -6.02 -4.06
CA THR A 34 17.42 -5.99 -2.64
C THR A 34 16.27 -5.01 -2.45
N PHE A 35 15.16 -5.51 -1.90
CA PHE A 35 14.01 -4.72 -1.52
C PHE A 35 14.09 -4.41 -0.02
N SER A 36 14.26 -3.14 0.31
CA SER A 36 14.14 -2.63 1.67
C SER A 36 12.73 -2.11 1.89
N ILE A 37 11.97 -2.78 2.74
CA ILE A 37 10.55 -2.53 2.99
C ILE A 37 10.39 -2.00 4.40
N TRP A 38 9.81 -0.80 4.50
CA TRP A 38 9.44 -0.18 5.77
C TRP A 38 7.92 -0.21 5.92
N ASP A 39 7.43 -0.89 6.95
CA ASP A 39 6.02 -0.95 7.31
C ASP A 39 5.78 -0.06 8.54
N LEU A 40 4.90 0.93 8.39
CA LEU A 40 4.61 1.90 9.44
C LEU A 40 3.18 1.67 9.95
N GLY A 41 3.01 1.66 11.28
CA GLY A 41 1.68 1.60 11.88
C GLY A 41 0.79 2.77 11.41
N GLY A 42 -0.45 2.48 11.00
CA GLY A 42 -1.40 3.49 10.49
C GLY A 42 -2.05 4.41 11.53
N GLN A 43 -1.61 4.32 12.79
CA GLN A 43 -2.07 5.14 13.92
C GLN A 43 -1.39 6.52 13.89
N ARG A 44 -2.10 7.58 14.28
CA ARG A 44 -1.60 8.97 14.15
C ARG A 44 -0.39 9.23 15.03
N GLU A 45 -0.24 8.45 16.08
CA GLU A 45 0.86 8.40 17.04
C GLU A 45 2.20 8.10 16.36
N PHE A 46 2.18 7.43 15.19
CA PHE A 46 3.39 7.07 14.44
C PHE A 46 3.73 8.03 13.31
N VAL A 47 2.97 9.12 13.13
CA VAL A 47 3.27 10.19 12.15
C VAL A 47 4.70 10.72 12.28
N ASN A 48 5.21 10.82 13.52
CA ASN A 48 6.55 11.33 13.79
C ASN A 48 7.68 10.44 13.21
N MET A 49 7.36 9.21 12.80
CA MET A 49 8.30 8.29 12.15
C MET A 49 8.33 8.44 10.62
N LEU A 50 7.45 9.25 10.02
CA LEU A 50 7.44 9.52 8.58
C LEU A 50 8.79 9.99 8.02
N PRO A 51 9.56 10.88 8.68
CA PRO A 51 10.87 11.27 8.17
C PRO A 51 11.81 10.07 8.00
N LEU A 52 11.75 9.09 8.90
CA LEU A 52 12.59 7.89 8.84
C LEU A 52 12.23 7.00 7.67
N VAL A 53 10.93 6.73 7.46
CA VAL A 53 10.47 5.76 6.45
C VAL A 53 10.32 6.35 5.06
N CYS A 54 10.08 7.65 4.95
CA CYS A 54 9.92 8.31 3.65
C CYS A 54 11.26 8.78 3.08
N ASN A 55 12.30 8.97 3.90
CA ASN A 55 13.60 9.39 3.41
C ASN A 55 14.18 8.34 2.46
N ASP A 56 14.67 8.79 1.29
CA ASP A 56 15.20 7.96 0.21
C ASP A 56 14.27 6.87 -0.36
N ALA A 57 13.00 6.83 0.07
CA ALA A 57 12.01 5.94 -0.51
C ALA A 57 11.81 6.23 -2.00
N VAL A 58 11.88 5.20 -2.84
CA VAL A 58 11.61 5.29 -4.28
C VAL A 58 10.11 5.23 -4.56
N ALA A 59 9.37 4.48 -3.74
CA ALA A 59 7.93 4.32 -3.84
C ALA A 59 7.30 4.31 -2.44
N ILE A 60 6.09 4.85 -2.32
CA ILE A 60 5.32 4.85 -1.06
C ILE A 60 3.95 4.25 -1.34
N LEU A 61 3.59 3.23 -0.58
CA LEU A 61 2.34 2.49 -0.71
C LEU A 61 1.34 3.00 0.33
N PHE A 62 0.28 3.66 -0.13
CA PHE A 62 -0.83 4.10 0.71
C PHE A 62 -1.96 3.08 0.62
N MET A 63 -2.29 2.45 1.74
CA MET A 63 -3.30 1.41 1.81
C MET A 63 -4.56 1.94 2.50
N PHE A 64 -5.72 1.68 1.93
CA PHE A 64 -7.00 1.95 2.56
C PHE A 64 -7.91 0.73 2.50
N ASP A 65 -8.94 0.70 3.34
CA ASP A 65 -9.91 -0.38 3.41
C ASP A 65 -11.08 -0.08 2.48
N LEU A 66 -11.30 -0.90 1.45
CA LEU A 66 -12.39 -0.72 0.48
C LEU A 66 -13.76 -0.82 1.13
N SER A 67 -13.90 -1.54 2.26
CA SER A 67 -15.15 -1.62 3.00
C SER A 67 -15.44 -0.38 3.86
N ARG A 68 -14.45 0.48 4.09
CA ARG A 68 -14.55 1.64 5.01
C ARG A 68 -14.00 2.91 4.36
N LYS A 69 -14.91 3.67 3.74
CA LYS A 69 -14.63 4.96 3.06
C LYS A 69 -13.85 5.97 3.92
N SER A 70 -14.05 5.99 5.24
CA SER A 70 -13.34 6.90 6.15
C SER A 70 -11.81 6.71 6.13
N THR A 71 -11.33 5.49 5.87
CA THR A 71 -9.89 5.19 5.79
C THR A 71 -9.21 5.87 4.61
N LEU A 72 -9.94 6.13 3.52
CA LEU A 72 -9.43 6.88 2.37
C LEU A 72 -9.12 8.34 2.74
N ASN A 73 -9.93 8.95 3.62
CA ASN A 73 -9.67 10.32 4.09
C ASN A 73 -8.40 10.38 4.94
N SER A 74 -8.16 9.37 5.78
CA SER A 74 -6.90 9.26 6.52
C SER A 74 -5.70 9.18 5.56
N VAL A 75 -5.80 8.37 4.50
CA VAL A 75 -4.74 8.25 3.49
C VAL A 75 -4.38 9.59 2.83
N LYS A 76 -5.35 10.45 2.53
CA LYS A 76 -5.09 11.78 1.96
C LYS A 76 -4.19 12.62 2.88
N GLU A 77 -4.44 12.55 4.18
CA GLU A 77 -3.66 13.28 5.18
C GLU A 77 -2.25 12.69 5.31
N TRP A 78 -2.12 11.36 5.37
CA TRP A 78 -0.83 10.68 5.35
C TRP A 78 -0.01 11.02 4.09
N TYR A 79 -0.65 11.06 2.92
CA TYR A 79 -0.02 11.47 1.68
C TYR A 79 0.53 12.89 1.76
N ARG A 80 -0.27 13.85 2.25
CA ARG A 80 0.16 15.25 2.39
C ARG A 80 1.41 15.37 3.25
N GLN A 81 1.47 14.64 4.36
CA GLN A 81 2.62 14.65 5.26
C GLN A 81 3.84 13.97 4.65
N ALA A 82 3.67 12.77 4.07
CA ALA A 82 4.76 12.04 3.39
C ALA A 82 5.40 12.87 2.27
N ARG A 83 4.58 13.60 1.49
CA ARG A 83 5.06 14.52 0.44
C ARG A 83 5.79 15.74 0.96
N GLY A 84 5.59 16.10 2.23
CA GLY A 84 6.39 17.11 2.93
C GLY A 84 7.84 16.67 3.10
N PHE A 85 8.08 15.37 3.30
CA PHE A 85 9.41 14.78 3.50
C PHE A 85 10.04 14.28 2.20
N ASN A 86 9.26 13.63 1.32
CA ASN A 86 9.75 13.07 0.08
C ASN A 86 8.90 13.50 -1.12
N LYS A 87 9.50 14.33 -1.98
CA LYS A 87 8.85 14.87 -3.20
C LYS A 87 9.11 14.05 -4.46
N THR A 88 9.99 13.06 -4.42
CA THR A 88 10.41 12.29 -5.60
C THR A 88 9.80 10.89 -5.63
N ALA A 89 9.49 10.31 -4.47
CA ALA A 89 8.87 9.00 -4.37
C ALA A 89 7.57 8.90 -5.16
N ILE A 90 7.39 7.76 -5.84
CA ILE A 90 6.19 7.43 -6.60
C ILE A 90 5.11 6.95 -5.61
N PRO A 91 3.97 7.65 -5.49
CA PRO A 91 2.88 7.20 -4.62
C PRO A 91 2.03 6.14 -5.32
N PHE A 92 1.67 5.10 -4.58
CA PHE A 92 0.72 4.07 -5.00
C PHE A 92 -0.46 4.05 -4.02
N LEU A 93 -1.68 4.04 -4.53
CA LEU A 93 -2.89 3.86 -3.73
C LEU A 93 -3.40 2.43 -3.88
N ILE A 94 -3.59 1.73 -2.76
CA ILE A 94 -4.00 0.32 -2.75
C ILE A 94 -5.27 0.16 -1.90
N GLY A 95 -6.31 -0.36 -2.52
CA GLY A 95 -7.53 -0.78 -1.83
C GLY A 95 -7.40 -2.20 -1.29
N THR A 96 -7.57 -2.37 0.01
CA THR A 96 -7.54 -3.66 0.72
C THR A 96 -8.95 -4.18 1.01
N LYS A 97 -9.06 -5.44 1.43
CA LYS A 97 -10.34 -6.14 1.70
C LYS A 97 -11.27 -6.19 0.49
N TYR A 98 -10.69 -6.50 -0.67
CA TYR A 98 -11.44 -6.62 -1.92
C TYR A 98 -12.52 -7.71 -1.85
N ASP A 99 -12.26 -8.78 -1.12
CA ASP A 99 -13.21 -9.87 -0.84
C ASP A 99 -14.52 -9.36 -0.24
N GLN A 100 -14.46 -8.46 0.74
CA GLN A 100 -15.64 -7.83 1.33
C GLN A 100 -16.26 -6.82 0.35
N PHE A 101 -15.44 -5.97 -0.27
CA PHE A 101 -15.90 -4.98 -1.26
C PHE A 101 -16.67 -5.60 -2.42
N ALA A 102 -16.26 -6.78 -2.89
CA ALA A 102 -16.89 -7.49 -4.00
C ALA A 102 -18.35 -7.89 -3.70
N THR A 103 -18.74 -7.94 -2.43
CA THR A 103 -20.12 -8.25 -2.01
C THR A 103 -21.04 -7.03 -1.97
N PHE A 104 -20.49 -5.81 -2.09
CA PHE A 104 -21.28 -4.58 -2.02
C PHE A 104 -22.12 -4.35 -3.29
N PRO A 105 -23.23 -3.58 -3.22
CA PRO A 105 -23.98 -3.17 -4.40
C PRO A 105 -23.10 -2.42 -5.42
N ARG A 106 -23.41 -2.55 -6.72
CA ARG A 106 -22.62 -1.93 -7.80
C ARG A 106 -22.48 -0.42 -7.64
N ASP A 107 -23.56 0.26 -7.30
CA ASP A 107 -23.56 1.72 -7.11
C ASP A 107 -22.56 2.16 -6.03
N GLU A 108 -22.44 1.36 -4.96
CA GLU A 108 -21.47 1.64 -3.89
C GLU A 108 -20.03 1.35 -4.33
N GLN A 109 -19.81 0.27 -5.09
CA GLN A 109 -18.50 -0.06 -5.65
C GLN A 109 -17.99 1.05 -6.58
N GLU A 110 -18.87 1.57 -7.43
CA GLU A 110 -18.56 2.66 -8.36
C GLU A 110 -18.22 3.94 -7.62
N GLU A 111 -18.98 4.31 -6.58
CA GLU A 111 -18.71 5.50 -5.80
C GLU A 111 -17.36 5.42 -5.07
N ILE A 112 -17.04 4.27 -4.44
CA ILE A 112 -15.74 4.06 -3.77
C ILE A 112 -14.59 4.18 -4.77
N THR A 113 -14.74 3.55 -5.94
CA THR A 113 -13.72 3.57 -7.00
C THR A 113 -13.50 4.98 -7.53
N LYS A 114 -14.59 5.73 -7.75
CA LYS A 114 -14.53 7.12 -8.19
C LYS A 114 -13.82 8.00 -7.17
N GLN A 115 -14.16 7.88 -5.88
CA GLN A 115 -13.50 8.62 -4.80
C GLN A 115 -12.01 8.28 -4.71
N ALA A 116 -11.64 6.99 -4.82
CA ALA A 116 -10.26 6.55 -4.81
C ALA A 116 -9.47 7.11 -6.01
N SER A 117 -10.08 7.14 -7.20
CA SER A 117 -9.47 7.70 -8.43
C SER A 117 -9.12 9.19 -8.32
N LEU A 118 -9.83 9.92 -7.46
CA LEU A 118 -9.63 11.34 -7.20
C LEU A 118 -8.87 11.61 -5.91
N ALA A 119 -8.53 10.57 -5.14
CA ALA A 119 -8.04 10.75 -3.78
C ALA A 119 -6.64 11.33 -3.72
N LEU A 120 -5.77 10.93 -4.64
CA LEU A 120 -4.42 11.41 -4.77
C LEU A 120 -4.23 12.02 -6.17
N PRO A 121 -3.46 13.11 -6.33
CA PRO A 121 -3.17 13.73 -7.63
C PRO A 121 -2.17 12.88 -8.42
N ILE A 122 -2.50 11.60 -8.62
CA ILE A 122 -1.68 10.63 -9.33
C ILE A 122 -2.18 10.64 -10.78
N ALA A 123 -1.36 11.17 -11.68
CA ALA A 123 -1.66 11.22 -13.12
C ALA A 123 -1.96 9.83 -13.73
N ASN A 124 -1.58 8.75 -13.05
CA ASN A 124 -1.63 7.37 -13.53
C ASN A 124 -2.74 6.48 -12.94
N LEU A 125 -3.64 6.97 -12.08
CA LEU A 125 -4.71 6.09 -11.59
C LEU A 125 -5.74 5.69 -12.66
N ARG A 126 -5.80 6.43 -13.78
CA ARG A 126 -6.74 6.17 -14.89
C ARG A 126 -6.38 4.97 -15.76
N SER A 127 -5.17 4.44 -15.66
CA SER A 127 -4.67 3.39 -16.56
C SER A 127 -4.25 2.10 -15.84
N GLN A 128 -4.47 1.99 -14.53
CA GLN A 128 -4.12 0.77 -13.79
C GLN A 128 -5.39 0.09 -13.27
N PRO A 129 -5.73 -1.12 -13.74
CA PRO A 129 -6.75 -1.92 -13.08
C PRO A 129 -6.30 -2.15 -11.64
N LEU A 130 -7.25 -2.09 -10.71
CA LEU A 130 -7.09 -2.47 -9.31
C LEU A 130 -6.23 -3.74 -9.26
N VAL A 131 -4.97 -3.63 -8.82
CA VAL A 131 -4.01 -4.74 -8.86
C VAL A 131 -4.59 -5.84 -7.98
N ARG A 132 -5.03 -6.94 -8.59
CA ARG A 132 -5.55 -8.06 -7.81
C ARG A 132 -4.37 -8.70 -7.09
N PRO A 133 -4.53 -9.18 -5.85
CA PRO A 133 -3.48 -9.94 -5.17
C PRO A 133 -2.92 -11.11 -6.01
N SER A 134 -3.73 -11.67 -6.92
CA SER A 134 -3.33 -12.69 -7.89
C SER A 134 -2.34 -12.21 -8.96
N ASP A 135 -2.35 -10.93 -9.30
CA ASP A 135 -1.48 -10.36 -10.33
C ASP A 135 -0.05 -10.15 -9.81
N LEU A 136 0.08 -9.91 -8.50
CA LEU A 136 1.34 -9.81 -7.78
C LEU A 136 2.04 -11.19 -7.64
N GLN A 137 1.29 -12.27 -7.37
CA GLN A 137 1.84 -13.63 -7.34
C GLN A 137 2.36 -14.10 -8.72
N ARG A 138 1.75 -13.64 -9.82
CA ARG A 138 2.21 -13.95 -11.18
C ARG A 138 3.50 -13.25 -11.56
N LEU A 139 3.85 -12.13 -10.92
CA LEU A 139 5.12 -11.44 -11.16
C LEU A 139 6.31 -12.19 -10.54
N CYS A 140 6.09 -12.94 -9.46
CA CYS A 140 7.14 -13.70 -8.75
C CYS A 140 7.30 -15.15 -9.21
N THR A 141 6.42 -15.67 -10.09
CA THR A 141 6.39 -17.09 -10.48
C THR A 141 6.68 -17.33 -11.97
N ARG A 142 7.04 -16.30 -12.73
CA ARG A 142 7.54 -16.50 -14.09
C ARG A 142 9.07 -16.62 -14.07
N PRO A 143 9.63 -17.72 -14.59
CA PRO A 143 11.08 -17.96 -14.63
C PRO A 143 11.82 -16.94 -15.53
#